data_AF-A0A971MTI3-F1
#
_entry.id   AF-A0A971MTI3-F1
#
_cell.length_a   1.000
_cell.length_b   1.000
_cell.length_c   1.000
_cell.angle_alpha   90.00
_cell.angle_beta   90.00
_cell.angle_gamma   90.00
#
_symmetry.space_group_name_H-M   'P 1'
#
loop_
_entity.id
_entity.type
_entity.pdbx_description
1 polymer ?
#
loop_
_entity_poly.entity_id
_entity_poly.type
_entity_poly.pdbx_seq_one_letter_code
_entity_poly.pdbx_strand_id
1 'polypeptide(L)'
;MEKIIKLKMEKDKSLKICINDEEKHSISGDNRSISAEKIYEIVGFTNGDHYTITAECEGNTDKQVLDFFKDLFDKIAEKVNALV
;
A
#
# COMPACT_ATOMS: atom_id res chain seq x y z
N MET A 1 2.42 -0.44 17.19
CA MET A 1 3.83 -0.47 16.76
C MET A 1 3.97 0.29 15.45
N GLU A 2 5.18 0.74 15.11
CA GLU A 2 5.41 1.36 13.80
C GLU A 2 5.39 0.30 12.68
N LYS A 3 4.62 0.55 11.63
CA LYS A 3 4.51 -0.29 10.44
C LYS A 3 4.74 0.55 9.19
N ILE A 4 5.61 0.09 8.30
CA ILE A 4 5.90 0.79 7.04
C ILE A 4 5.23 0.03 5.91
N ILE A 5 4.24 0.66 5.26
CA ILE A 5 3.62 0.14 4.04
C ILE A 5 4.40 0.69 2.86
N LYS A 6 5.00 -0.18 2.06
CA LYS A 6 5.74 0.16 0.84
C LYS A 6 4.94 -0.28 -0.38
N LEU A 7 4.58 0.67 -1.22
CA LEU A 7 3.95 0.45 -2.52
C LEU A 7 5.03 0.50 -3.59
N LYS A 8 5.33 -0.63 -4.24
CA LYS A 8 6.35 -0.71 -5.27
C LYS A 8 5.71 -1.01 -6.62
N MET A 9 5.88 -0.09 -7.58
CA MET A 9 5.50 -0.34 -8.97
C MET A 9 6.67 -0.99 -9.72
N GLU A 10 6.44 -2.20 -10.20
CA GLU A 10 7.39 -2.99 -10.96
C GLU A 10 7.32 -2.64 -12.46
N LYS A 11 8.36 -3.05 -13.22
CA LYS A 11 8.45 -2.77 -14.66
C LYS A 11 7.37 -3.48 -15.49
N ASP A 12 6.87 -4.59 -14.99
CA ASP A 12 5.75 -5.34 -15.57
C ASP A 12 4.38 -4.71 -15.27
N LYS A 13 4.38 -3.50 -14.67
CA LYS A 13 3.19 -2.75 -14.24
C LYS A 13 2.41 -3.42 -13.10
N SER A 14 3.02 -4.38 -12.41
CA SER A 14 2.46 -4.92 -11.18
C SER A 14 2.74 -3.98 -10.01
N LEU A 15 1.76 -3.82 -9.11
CA LEU A 15 1.91 -3.08 -7.88
C LEU A 15 2.06 -4.05 -6.72
N LYS A 16 3.24 -4.07 -6.11
CA LYS A 16 3.52 -4.81 -4.88
C LYS A 16 3.23 -3.95 -3.66
N ILE A 17 2.61 -4.58 -2.66
CA ILE A 17 2.30 -3.98 -1.37
C ILE A 17 3.05 -4.78 -0.32
N CYS A 18 4.05 -4.15 0.28
CA CYS A 18 4.88 -4.74 1.33
C CYS A 18 4.60 -4.05 2.66
N ILE A 19 4.66 -4.78 3.75
CA ILE A 19 4.64 -4.24 5.11
C ILE A 19 5.91 -4.66 5.82
N ASN A 20 6.68 -3.69 6.32
CA ASN A 20 7.98 -3.93 6.95
C ASN A 20 8.89 -4.81 6.05
N ASP A 21 8.94 -4.46 4.76
CA ASP A 21 9.67 -5.17 3.70
C ASP A 21 9.18 -6.60 3.36
N GLU A 22 8.15 -7.11 4.03
CA GLU A 22 7.49 -8.36 3.65
C GLU A 22 6.38 -8.12 2.62
N GLU A 23 6.46 -8.78 1.46
CA GLU A 23 5.39 -8.75 0.46
C GLU A 23 4.11 -9.38 1.03
N LYS A 24 3.02 -8.59 1.09
CA LYS A 24 1.70 -9.06 1.54
C LYS A 24 0.73 -9.28 0.39
N HIS A 25 0.86 -8.48 -0.66
CA HIS A 25 -0.01 -8.57 -1.82
C HIS A 25 0.65 -8.01 -3.08
N SER A 26 0.22 -8.51 -4.24
CA SER A 26 0.61 -7.98 -5.54
C SER A 26 -0.62 -7.87 -6.42
N ILE A 27 -0.76 -6.72 -7.08
CA ILE A 27 -1.82 -6.43 -8.05
C ILE A 27 -1.20 -6.47 -9.43
N SER A 28 -1.62 -7.44 -10.25
CA SER A 28 -1.17 -7.56 -11.64
C SER A 28 -1.58 -6.33 -12.47
N GLY A 29 -0.74 -5.94 -13.43
CA GLY A 29 -1.05 -4.84 -14.36
C GLY A 29 -2.33 -5.04 -15.17
N ASP A 30 -2.73 -6.29 -15.42
CA ASP A 30 -3.90 -6.68 -16.20
C ASP A 30 -5.22 -6.53 -15.44
N ASN A 31 -5.20 -6.62 -14.11
CA ASN A 31 -6.39 -6.47 -13.27
C ASN A 31 -6.08 -5.60 -12.04
N ARG A 32 -6.27 -4.29 -12.20
CA ARG A 32 -5.95 -3.27 -11.18
C ARG A 32 -7.08 -3.06 -10.18
N SER A 33 -7.56 -4.14 -9.58
CA SER A 33 -8.62 -4.11 -8.59
C SER A 33 -8.14 -4.65 -7.25
N ILE A 34 -8.51 -3.97 -6.16
CA ILE A 34 -8.35 -4.47 -4.80
C ILE A 34 -9.66 -4.26 -4.04
N SER A 35 -10.10 -5.26 -3.28
CA SER A 35 -11.28 -5.13 -2.43
C SER A 35 -10.92 -4.45 -1.11
N ALA A 36 -11.89 -3.78 -0.49
CA ALA A 36 -11.70 -3.14 0.81
C ALA A 36 -11.34 -4.17 1.90
N GLU A 37 -11.94 -5.37 1.84
CA GLU A 37 -11.59 -6.50 2.71
C GLU A 37 -10.11 -6.87 2.56
N LYS A 38 -9.59 -6.92 1.32
CA LYS A 38 -8.19 -7.25 1.09
C LYS A 38 -7.25 -6.18 1.64
N ILE A 39 -7.62 -4.91 1.53
CA ILE A 39 -6.87 -3.81 2.15
C ILE A 39 -6.83 -3.98 3.67
N TYR A 40 -7.96 -4.32 4.29
CA TYR A 40 -8.01 -4.55 5.73
C TYR A 40 -7.13 -5.73 6.17
N GLU A 41 -7.17 -6.85 5.44
CA GLU A 41 -6.29 -8.00 5.66
C GLU A 41 -4.82 -7.63 5.54
N ILE A 42 -4.45 -6.87 4.49
CA ILE A 42 -3.07 -6.46 4.23
C ILE A 42 -2.58 -5.60 5.39
N VAL A 43 -3.31 -4.53 5.72
CA VAL A 43 -2.93 -3.59 6.78
C VAL A 43 -2.83 -4.30 8.13
N GLY A 44 -3.72 -5.27 8.39
CA GLY A 44 -3.68 -6.08 9.60
C GLY A 44 -3.70 -5.22 10.86
N PHE A 45 -4.65 -4.28 10.92
CA PHE A 45 -4.69 -3.26 11.96
C PHE A 45 -4.81 -3.86 13.37
N THR A 46 -3.93 -3.43 14.26
CA THR A 46 -4.03 -3.67 15.71
C THR A 46 -3.95 -2.34 16.48
N ASN A 47 -4.70 -2.23 17.58
CA ASN A 47 -4.72 -1.02 18.41
C ASN A 47 -3.30 -0.62 18.85
N GLY A 48 -2.97 0.66 18.69
CA GLY A 48 -1.64 1.20 18.97
C GLY A 48 -0.65 1.09 17.80
N ASP A 49 -1.10 0.66 16.61
CA ASP A 49 -0.30 0.73 15.39
C ASP A 49 -0.25 2.13 14.79
N HIS A 50 0.93 2.45 14.25
CA HIS A 50 1.18 3.67 13.51
C HIS A 50 1.74 3.32 12.13
N TYR A 51 1.07 3.77 11.07
CA TYR A 51 1.41 3.41 9.69
C TYR A 51 2.10 4.57 8.98
N THR A 52 3.21 4.26 8.31
CA THR A 52 3.94 5.16 7.43
C THR A 52 3.93 4.59 6.02
N ILE A 53 3.50 5.39 5.04
CA ILE A 53 3.32 4.94 3.66
C ILE A 53 4.48 5.48 2.82
N THR A 54 5.09 4.59 2.05
CA THR A 54 6.17 4.91 1.12
C THR A 54 5.84 4.35 -0.25
N ALA A 55 6.28 5.05 -1.30
CA ALA A 55 6.05 4.64 -2.68
C ALA A 55 7.36 4.62 -3.45
N GLU A 56 7.57 3.55 -4.22
CA GLU A 56 8.74 3.34 -5.05
C GLU A 56 8.28 3.00 -6.47
N CYS A 57 8.84 3.68 -7.47
CA CYS A 57 8.48 3.48 -8.88
C CYS A 57 9.73 3.17 -9.69
N GLU A 58 9.86 1.95 -10.18
CA GLU A 58 10.93 1.63 -11.12
C GLU A 58 10.59 2.18 -12.51
N GLY A 59 11.41 3.13 -12.99
CA GLY A 59 11.34 3.63 -14.36
C GLY A 59 10.16 4.57 -14.67
N ASN A 60 9.51 5.13 -13.66
CA ASN A 60 8.35 6.04 -13.83
C ASN A 60 7.12 5.37 -14.47
N THR A 61 7.09 4.03 -14.49
CA THR A 61 6.03 3.21 -15.07
C THR A 61 4.74 3.39 -14.29
N ASP A 62 3.63 3.72 -14.95
CA ASP A 62 2.30 3.81 -14.34
C ASP A 62 2.22 4.62 -13.03
N LYS A 63 3.03 5.69 -12.94
CA LYS A 63 3.12 6.53 -11.74
C LYS A 63 1.75 7.05 -11.26
N GLN A 64 0.84 7.38 -12.17
CA GLN A 64 -0.51 7.80 -11.83
C GLN A 64 -1.27 6.75 -11.00
N VAL A 65 -1.08 5.47 -11.30
CA VAL A 65 -1.69 4.37 -10.55
C VAL A 65 -1.02 4.22 -9.18
N LEU A 66 0.32 4.29 -9.14
CA LEU A 66 1.04 4.30 -7.87
C LEU A 66 0.58 5.44 -6.96
N ASP A 67 0.44 6.65 -7.51
CA ASP A 67 0.00 7.85 -6.78
C ASP A 67 -1.45 7.69 -6.29
N PHE A 68 -2.34 7.10 -7.09
CA PHE A 68 -3.71 6.79 -6.67
C PHE A 68 -3.74 5.83 -5.47
N PHE A 69 -2.99 4.72 -5.55
CA PHE A 69 -2.94 3.77 -4.44
C PHE A 69 -2.26 4.39 -3.22
N LYS A 70 -1.20 5.17 -3.41
CA LYS A 70 -0.54 5.90 -2.32
C LYS A 70 -1.52 6.81 -1.58
N ASP A 71 -2.29 7.63 -2.29
CA ASP A 71 -3.30 8.52 -1.69
C ASP A 71 -4.39 7.73 -0.94
N LEU A 72 -4.81 6.57 -1.48
CA LEU A 72 -5.75 5.68 -0.81
C LEU A 72 -5.18 5.16 0.53
N PHE A 73 -3.96 4.63 0.52
CA PHE A 73 -3.30 4.12 1.72
C PHE A 73 -2.95 5.23 2.72
N ASP A 74 -2.55 6.42 2.26
CA ASP A 74 -2.29 7.59 3.09
C ASP A 74 -3.56 8.00 3.87
N LYS A 75 -4.71 8.09 3.20
CA LYS A 75 -6.00 8.41 3.85
C LYS A 75 -6.42 7.37 4.88
N ILE A 76 -6.12 6.09 4.62
CA ILE A 76 -6.39 5.01 5.58
C ILE A 76 -5.46 5.17 6.79
N ALA A 77 -4.17 5.38 6.55
CA ALA A 77 -3.17 5.57 7.59
C ALA A 77 -3.48 6.79 8.47
N GLU A 78 -3.86 7.93 7.88
CA GLU A 78 -4.28 9.12 8.64
C GLU A 78 -5.43 8.80 9.60
N LYS A 79 -6.48 8.14 9.09
CA LYS A 79 -7.64 7.77 9.92
C LYS A 79 -7.25 6.80 11.02
N VAL A 80 -6.40 5.83 10.71
CA VAL A 80 -5.96 4.80 11.66
C VAL A 80 -5.06 5.40 12.74
N ASN A 81 -4.08 6.22 12.34
CA ASN A 81 -3.14 6.85 13.26
C ASN A 81 -3.85 7.87 14.16
N ALA A 82 -4.96 8.47 13.71
CA ALA A 82 -5.79 9.36 14.52
C ALA A 82 -6.67 8.65 15.56
N LEU A 83 -6.79 7.31 15.52
CA LEU A 83 -7.52 6.51 16.52
C LEU A 83 -6.65 6.15 17.74
N VAL A 84 -5.36 6.52 17.72
CA VAL A 84 -4.36 6.23 18.75
C VAL A 84 -4.23 7.37 19.73
#